data_AF-X1FWA4-F1
#
_entry.id   AF-X1FWA4-F1
#
_cell.length_a   1.000
_cell.length_b   1.000
_cell.length_c   1.000
_cell.angle_alpha   90.00
_cell.angle_beta   90.00
_cell.angle_gamma   90.00
#
_symmetry.space_group_name_H-M   'P 1'
#
loop_
_entity.id
_entity.type
_entity.pdbx_description
1 polymer ?
#
loop_
_entity_poly.entity_id
_entity_poly.type
_entity_poly.pdbx_seq_one_letter_code
_entity_poly.pdbx_strand_id
1 'polypeptide(L)'
;MQFMVLRDFPLDEIPFLKGQYQVVSDAGDSEFIYDVDDALKEKLKVLEEAGFIKEIKGEQNNIECTDDIIRLTDRVELVQGGSLYMHVKILGHDFRFTETQLLSPVALSTQLLRLKKLIKPTAKEWKGILEYWFSISVDINEESEDEEYVEKILNYLNDCVIYTDKEMAASPFSLYSNGGDSGKVYCTIDALCEHLETRQRRKLRGVLSDYIEGNSVQWRVRGRRVRFWGFSVDKCGIDLEKQKEKKEDE
;
A
#
# COMPACT_ATOMS: atom_id res chain seq x y z
N MET A 1 19.71 29.00 -12.05
CA MET A 1 19.85 27.92 -13.07
C MET A 1 21.29 27.43 -13.12
N GLN A 2 21.50 26.11 -13.04
CA GLN A 2 22.83 25.50 -13.16
C GLN A 2 23.06 24.96 -14.57
N PHE A 3 24.28 25.07 -15.08
CA PHE A 3 24.64 24.55 -16.39
C PHE A 3 26.09 24.09 -16.45
N MET A 4 26.36 23.23 -17.42
CA MET A 4 27.69 22.73 -17.74
C MET A 4 28.09 23.14 -19.14
N VAL A 5 29.36 23.44 -19.33
CA VAL A 5 29.94 23.79 -20.63
C VAL A 5 30.38 22.51 -21.34
N LEU A 6 29.82 22.23 -22.53
CA LEU A 6 30.10 21.01 -23.30
C LEU A 6 31.23 21.19 -24.33
N ARG A 7 31.48 22.43 -24.74
CA ARG A 7 32.53 22.80 -25.68
C ARG A 7 33.42 23.84 -25.02
N ASP A 8 34.72 23.73 -25.20
CA ASP A 8 35.64 24.69 -24.61
C ASP A 8 35.46 26.05 -25.31
N PHE A 9 34.76 26.98 -24.63
CA PHE A 9 34.60 28.36 -25.06
C PHE A 9 34.62 29.29 -23.84
N PRO A 10 35.21 30.49 -23.98
CA PRO A 10 35.32 31.43 -22.87
C PRO A 10 33.96 32.07 -22.56
N LEU A 11 33.39 31.76 -21.39
CA LEU A 11 32.12 32.33 -20.92
C LEU A 11 32.16 33.87 -20.82
N ASP A 12 33.34 34.43 -20.53
CA ASP A 12 33.56 35.88 -20.42
C ASP A 12 33.50 36.63 -21.75
N GLU A 13 33.54 35.94 -22.89
CA GLU A 13 33.33 36.54 -24.21
C GLU A 13 31.84 36.77 -24.51
N ILE A 14 30.93 36.19 -23.72
CA ILE A 14 29.49 36.36 -23.89
C ILE A 14 29.01 37.60 -23.11
N PRO A 15 28.54 38.67 -23.77
CA PRO A 15 28.27 39.96 -23.11
C PRO A 15 27.23 39.91 -21.99
N PHE A 16 26.26 38.98 -22.06
CA PHE A 16 25.23 38.83 -21.05
C PHE A 16 25.60 37.88 -19.91
N LEU A 17 26.68 37.10 -20.04
CA LEU A 17 27.16 36.16 -19.03
C LEU A 17 28.36 36.70 -18.24
N LYS A 18 29.15 37.60 -18.83
CA LYS A 18 30.34 38.17 -18.21
C LYS A 18 30.05 38.73 -16.81
N GLY A 19 30.66 38.13 -15.79
CA GLY A 19 30.51 38.51 -14.38
C GLY A 19 29.13 38.21 -13.76
N GLN A 20 28.25 37.48 -14.47
CA GLN A 20 26.91 37.12 -14.02
C GLN A 20 26.80 35.65 -13.57
N TYR A 21 27.88 34.87 -13.68
CA TYR A 21 27.93 33.47 -13.29
C TYR A 21 28.85 33.23 -12.09
N GLN A 22 28.57 32.19 -11.31
CA GLN A 22 29.42 31.70 -10.22
C GLN A 22 29.76 30.22 -10.42
N VAL A 23 30.95 29.79 -10.00
CA VAL A 23 31.37 28.38 -10.06
C VAL A 23 30.96 27.71 -8.74
N VAL A 24 30.13 26.66 -8.81
CA VAL A 24 29.49 26.04 -7.62
C VAL A 24 30.18 24.75 -7.18
N SER A 25 30.97 24.09 -8.04
CA SER A 25 31.64 22.83 -7.71
C SER A 25 32.92 22.63 -8.51
N ASP A 26 33.95 22.11 -7.83
CA ASP A 26 35.21 21.56 -8.36
C ASP A 26 35.37 20.09 -7.90
N ALA A 27 34.26 19.35 -7.88
CA ALA A 27 34.19 18.03 -7.28
C ALA A 27 34.51 16.92 -8.30
N GLY A 28 35.80 16.71 -8.56
CA GLY A 28 36.36 15.48 -9.13
C GLY A 28 36.00 15.20 -10.58
N ASP A 29 37.03 15.18 -11.43
CA ASP A 29 37.00 14.85 -12.86
C ASP A 29 36.33 15.90 -13.78
N SER A 30 37.11 16.93 -14.13
CA SER A 30 37.08 17.68 -15.41
C SER A 30 35.82 18.46 -15.85
N GLU A 31 34.75 18.50 -15.06
CA GLU A 31 33.52 19.22 -15.43
C GLU A 31 33.18 20.36 -14.46
N PHE A 32 33.33 21.61 -14.92
CA PHE A 32 32.95 22.80 -14.15
C PHE A 32 31.44 23.04 -14.22
N ILE A 33 30.81 23.23 -13.05
CA ILE A 33 29.40 23.59 -12.92
C ILE A 33 29.26 25.08 -12.62
N TYR A 34 28.49 25.77 -13.44
CA TYR A 34 28.22 27.20 -13.34
C TYR A 34 26.77 27.44 -12.91
N ASP A 35 26.55 28.42 -12.04
CA ASP A 35 25.24 28.89 -11.61
C ASP A 35 25.02 30.36 -11.99
N VAL A 36 23.79 30.68 -12.37
CA VAL A 36 23.36 31.96 -12.95
C VAL A 36 21.94 32.26 -12.52
N ASP A 37 21.61 33.54 -12.41
CA ASP A 37 20.26 34.00 -12.12
C ASP A 37 19.26 33.47 -13.16
N ASP A 38 18.07 33.06 -12.70
CA ASP A 38 16.98 32.57 -13.54
C ASP A 38 16.49 33.62 -14.56
N ALA A 39 16.77 34.91 -14.34
CA ALA A 39 16.52 35.97 -15.31
C ALA A 39 17.27 35.77 -16.66
N LEU A 40 18.34 34.96 -16.68
CA LEU A 40 19.14 34.68 -17.88
C LEU A 40 18.74 33.38 -18.60
N LYS A 41 17.74 32.65 -18.07
CA LYS A 41 17.33 31.32 -18.56
C LYS A 41 16.96 31.29 -20.04
N GLU A 42 16.17 32.26 -20.51
CA GLU A 42 15.77 32.31 -21.93
C GLU A 42 16.96 32.52 -22.87
N LYS A 43 17.97 33.28 -22.45
CA LYS A 43 19.19 33.52 -23.24
C LYS A 43 20.12 32.31 -23.24
N LEU A 44 20.19 31.59 -22.12
CA LEU A 44 20.98 30.35 -21.99
C LEU A 44 20.38 29.20 -22.79
N LYS A 45 19.05 29.16 -22.95
CA LYS A 45 18.39 28.16 -23.79
C LYS A 45 18.89 28.18 -25.24
N VAL A 46 19.21 29.35 -25.78
CA VAL A 46 19.81 29.49 -27.13
C VAL A 46 21.19 28.81 -27.21
N LEU A 47 21.99 28.90 -26.14
CA LEU A 47 23.29 28.23 -26.05
C LEU A 47 23.16 26.72 -25.86
N GLU A 48 22.11 26.28 -25.17
CA GLU A 48 21.76 24.85 -25.05
C GLU A 48 21.29 24.27 -26.39
N GLU A 49 20.40 24.94 -27.09
CA GLU A 49 19.93 24.55 -28.44
C GLU A 49 21.07 24.52 -29.47
N ALA A 50 22.05 25.41 -29.32
CA ALA A 50 23.25 25.43 -30.14
C ALA A 50 24.33 24.41 -29.70
N GLY A 51 24.09 23.67 -28.61
CA GLY A 51 24.95 22.58 -28.13
C GLY A 51 26.26 23.04 -27.47
N PHE A 52 26.32 24.29 -27.00
CA PHE A 52 27.49 24.83 -26.29
C PHE A 52 27.44 24.49 -24.80
N ILE A 53 26.24 24.52 -24.23
CA ILE A 53 26.02 24.21 -22.82
C ILE A 53 24.95 23.13 -22.68
N LYS A 54 24.89 22.52 -21.51
CA LYS A 54 23.80 21.65 -21.09
C LYS A 54 23.21 22.25 -19.83
N GLU A 55 21.91 22.54 -19.83
CA GLU A 55 21.23 22.88 -18.57
C GLU A 55 21.39 21.66 -17.66
N ILE A 56 22.05 21.84 -16.52
CA ILE A 56 21.87 20.93 -15.42
C ILE A 56 20.51 21.32 -14.89
N LYS A 57 19.49 20.63 -15.41
CA LYS A 57 18.16 20.71 -14.86
C LYS A 57 18.33 20.28 -13.42
N GLY A 58 18.42 21.27 -12.54
CA GLY A 58 18.39 21.04 -11.11
C GLY A 58 17.18 20.16 -10.91
N GLU A 59 17.43 18.93 -10.49
CA GLU A 59 16.38 18.14 -9.91
C GLU A 59 15.70 19.05 -8.90
N GLN A 60 14.49 19.53 -9.20
CA GLN A 60 13.62 20.17 -8.21
C GLN A 60 13.11 19.07 -7.25
N ASN A 61 14.02 18.21 -6.78
CA ASN A 61 13.78 17.04 -5.94
C ASN A 61 14.00 17.39 -4.46
N ASN A 62 13.88 18.66 -4.09
CA ASN A 62 14.16 19.12 -2.75
C ASN A 62 12.98 19.90 -2.18
N ILE A 63 12.45 19.42 -1.06
CA ILE A 63 11.44 20.12 -0.28
C ILE A 63 12.16 21.18 0.57
N GLU A 64 11.91 22.46 0.34
CA GLU A 64 12.56 23.56 1.07
C GLU A 64 11.57 24.39 1.88
N CYS A 65 10.35 24.53 1.37
CA CYS A 65 9.27 25.27 2.02
C CYS A 65 7.94 24.50 2.06
N THR A 66 6.94 25.10 2.69
CA THR A 66 5.56 24.58 2.75
C THR A 66 4.88 24.56 1.38
N ASP A 67 5.15 25.53 0.51
CA ASP A 67 4.60 25.56 -0.85
C ASP A 67 5.15 24.41 -1.72
N ASP A 68 6.39 23.98 -1.47
CA ASP A 68 6.99 22.82 -2.15
C ASP A 68 6.25 21.53 -1.81
N ILE A 69 5.73 21.39 -0.59
CA ILE A 69 4.99 20.20 -0.17
C ILE A 69 3.79 19.99 -1.08
N ILE A 70 3.04 21.06 -1.37
CA ILE A 70 1.88 21.02 -2.27
C ILE A 70 2.34 20.75 -3.71
N ARG A 71 3.28 21.56 -4.21
CA ARG A 71 3.76 21.50 -5.60
C ARG A 71 4.37 20.15 -5.97
N LEU A 72 5.05 19.51 -5.02
CA LEU A 72 5.82 18.29 -5.24
C LEU A 72 5.10 17.03 -4.69
N THR A 73 3.84 17.14 -4.26
CA THR A 73 3.02 15.97 -3.93
C THR A 73 2.68 15.22 -5.21
N ASP A 74 3.15 13.98 -5.30
CA ASP A 74 2.93 13.10 -6.45
C ASP A 74 1.57 12.40 -6.39
N ARG A 75 1.22 11.90 -5.20
CA ARG A 75 0.03 11.07 -4.98
C ARG A 75 -0.47 11.18 -3.55
N VAL A 76 -1.78 11.17 -3.38
CA VAL A 76 -2.44 11.05 -2.08
C VAL A 76 -3.47 9.93 -2.14
N GLU A 77 -3.42 9.05 -1.15
CA GLU A 77 -4.35 7.95 -0.97
C GLU A 77 -5.01 8.08 0.40
N LEU A 78 -6.34 7.97 0.43
CA LEU A 78 -7.11 7.87 1.66
C LEU A 78 -7.56 6.44 1.83
N VAL A 79 -7.01 5.77 2.84
CA VAL A 79 -7.38 4.39 3.12
C VAL A 79 -8.65 4.37 3.97
N GLN A 80 -9.70 3.77 3.43
CA GLN A 80 -11.00 3.62 4.07
C GLN A 80 -11.21 2.16 4.50
N GLY A 81 -11.46 1.94 5.79
CA GLY A 81 -11.64 0.59 6.38
C GLY A 81 -11.84 0.57 7.90
N GLY A 82 -12.11 1.73 8.51
CA GLY A 82 -12.15 1.91 9.96
C GLY A 82 -11.66 3.31 10.35
N SER A 83 -10.50 3.39 10.98
CA SER A 83 -9.81 4.67 11.22
C SER A 83 -9.22 5.22 9.92
N LEU A 84 -9.26 6.55 9.75
CA LEU A 84 -8.73 7.19 8.55
C LEU A 84 -7.19 7.13 8.55
N TYR A 85 -6.63 6.62 7.45
CA TYR A 85 -5.20 6.72 7.16
C TYR A 85 -4.99 7.46 5.85
N MET A 86 -3.98 8.32 5.82
CA MET A 86 -3.58 9.03 4.62
C MET A 86 -2.16 8.66 4.25
N HIS A 87 -1.97 8.20 3.02
CA HIS A 87 -0.66 7.99 2.41
C HIS A 87 -0.39 9.12 1.43
N VAL A 88 0.72 9.82 1.60
CA VAL A 88 1.12 10.94 0.75
C VAL A 88 2.49 10.60 0.20
N LYS A 89 2.65 10.68 -1.12
CA LYS A 89 3.94 10.55 -1.79
C LYS A 89 4.41 11.93 -2.24
N ILE A 90 5.60 12.34 -1.82
CA ILE A 90 6.19 13.65 -2.17
C ILE A 90 7.61 13.39 -2.65
N LEU A 91 7.91 13.74 -3.91
CA LEU A 91 9.22 13.48 -4.54
C LEU A 91 9.68 12.02 -4.39
N GLY A 92 8.75 11.08 -4.57
CA GLY A 92 9.06 9.67 -4.41
C GLY A 92 9.15 9.17 -2.96
N HIS A 93 9.11 10.05 -1.95
CA HIS A 93 9.12 9.67 -0.54
C HIS A 93 7.71 9.40 -0.01
N ASP A 94 7.53 8.28 0.68
CA ASP A 94 6.24 7.90 1.27
C ASP A 94 6.10 8.44 2.69
N PHE A 95 5.02 9.20 2.90
CA PHE A 95 4.59 9.73 4.19
C PHE A 95 3.27 9.08 4.57
N ARG A 96 3.18 8.59 5.81
CA ARG A 96 1.97 7.94 6.33
C ARG A 96 1.46 8.68 7.55
N PHE A 97 0.15 8.93 7.58
CA PHE A 97 -0.50 9.65 8.65
C PHE A 97 -1.72 8.88 9.15
N THR A 98 -1.82 8.75 10.47
CA THR A 98 -3.06 8.35 11.14
C THR A 98 -4.00 9.54 11.28
N GLU A 99 -5.28 9.29 11.50
CA GLU A 99 -6.29 10.34 11.77
C GLU A 99 -5.83 11.34 12.85
N THR A 100 -5.28 10.86 13.96
CA THR A 100 -4.76 11.70 15.05
C THR A 100 -3.54 12.53 14.64
N GLN A 101 -2.71 12.00 13.74
CA GLN A 101 -1.53 12.71 13.22
C GLN A 101 -1.90 13.81 12.22
N LEU A 102 -3.03 13.68 11.52
CA LEU A 102 -3.53 14.72 10.62
C LEU A 102 -4.00 15.97 11.37
N LEU A 103 -4.32 15.86 12.66
CA LEU A 103 -4.75 17.00 13.48
C LEU A 103 -3.65 18.04 13.74
N SER A 104 -2.38 17.72 13.45
CA SER A 104 -1.24 18.60 13.75
C SER A 104 -0.07 18.45 12.77
N PRO A 105 0.61 19.55 12.39
CA PRO A 105 1.76 19.51 11.48
C PRO A 105 3.01 18.84 12.08
N VAL A 106 2.98 18.49 13.37
CA VAL A 106 4.11 17.87 14.07
C VAL A 106 4.50 16.55 13.42
N ALA A 107 3.52 15.75 12.97
CA ALA A 107 3.79 14.46 12.34
C ALA A 107 4.56 14.64 11.02
N LEU A 108 4.12 15.55 10.16
CA LEU A 108 4.81 15.88 8.91
C LEU A 108 6.22 16.42 9.18
N SER A 109 6.35 17.37 10.10
CA SER A 109 7.66 17.95 10.47
C SER A 109 8.63 16.87 10.94
N THR A 110 8.15 15.90 11.73
CA THR A 110 8.95 14.78 12.22
C THR A 110 9.41 13.85 11.09
N GLN A 111 8.55 13.61 10.10
CA GLN A 111 8.92 12.79 8.94
C GLN A 111 9.88 13.53 8.01
N LEU A 112 9.70 14.84 7.79
CA LEU A 112 10.60 15.69 7.03
C LEU A 112 12.01 15.78 7.65
N LEU A 113 12.13 15.72 8.98
CA LEU A 113 13.44 15.64 9.65
C LEU A 113 14.25 14.41 9.25
N ARG A 114 13.60 13.29 8.88
CA ARG A 114 14.29 12.10 8.36
C ARG A 114 14.97 12.36 7.03
N LEU A 115 14.43 13.31 6.26
CA LEU A 115 15.00 13.83 5.02
C LEU A 115 15.94 15.02 5.27
N LYS A 116 16.32 15.28 6.54
CA LYS A 116 17.13 16.43 6.97
C LYS A 116 16.49 17.78 6.62
N LYS A 117 15.16 17.82 6.53
CA LYS A 117 14.39 19.04 6.25
C LYS A 117 13.79 19.61 7.52
N LEU A 118 14.12 20.86 7.82
CA LEU A 118 13.64 21.57 8.99
C LEU A 118 12.50 22.52 8.62
N ILE A 119 11.40 21.95 8.14
CA ILE A 119 10.20 22.69 7.77
C ILE A 119 9.18 22.51 8.90
N LYS A 120 8.64 23.63 9.39
CA LYS A 120 7.64 23.64 10.47
C LYS A 120 6.41 24.42 9.98
N PRO A 121 5.43 23.75 9.35
CA PRO A 121 4.22 24.41 8.90
C PRO A 121 3.48 25.04 10.08
N THR A 122 3.03 26.28 9.89
CA THR A 122 2.06 26.91 10.80
C THR A 122 0.71 26.19 10.72
N ALA A 123 -0.17 26.42 11.70
CA ALA A 123 -1.52 25.84 11.68
C ALA A 123 -2.32 26.22 10.41
N LYS A 124 -2.09 27.44 9.87
CA LYS A 124 -2.74 27.91 8.64
C LYS A 124 -2.22 27.19 7.40
N GLU A 125 -0.89 27.06 7.27
CA GLU A 125 -0.27 26.34 6.15
C GLU A 125 -0.63 24.86 6.19
N TRP A 126 -0.62 24.25 7.39
CA TRP A 126 -1.03 22.87 7.57
C TRP A 126 -2.46 22.61 7.10
N LYS A 127 -3.39 23.49 7.48
CA LYS A 127 -4.76 23.42 7.00
C LYS A 127 -4.82 23.50 5.46
N GLY A 128 -4.05 24.39 4.84
CA GLY A 128 -3.98 24.49 3.37
C GLY A 128 -3.39 23.24 2.70
N ILE A 129 -2.35 22.65 3.29
CA ILE A 129 -1.76 21.38 2.82
C ILE A 129 -2.80 20.26 2.89
N LEU A 130 -3.51 20.13 4.00
CA LEU A 130 -4.56 19.12 4.16
C LEU A 130 -5.71 19.34 3.18
N GLU A 131 -6.21 20.58 3.04
CA GLU A 131 -7.26 20.91 2.07
C GLU A 131 -6.85 20.52 0.65
N TYR A 132 -5.60 20.77 0.26
CA TYR A 132 -5.05 20.31 -1.01
C TYR A 132 -5.01 18.78 -1.10
N TRP A 133 -4.42 18.10 -0.12
CA TRP A 133 -4.32 16.64 -0.11
C TRP A 133 -5.69 15.95 -0.17
N PHE A 134 -6.69 16.43 0.57
CA PHE A 134 -8.07 15.94 0.49
C PHE A 134 -8.73 16.22 -0.87
N SER A 135 -8.31 17.28 -1.58
CA SER A 135 -8.86 17.59 -2.90
C SER A 135 -8.32 16.68 -4.02
N ILE A 136 -7.12 16.14 -3.85
CA ILE A 136 -6.46 15.25 -4.84
C ILE A 136 -6.41 13.79 -4.40
N SER A 137 -6.89 13.48 -3.19
CA SER A 137 -6.85 12.13 -2.65
C SER A 137 -7.74 11.18 -3.44
N VAL A 138 -7.21 9.99 -3.67
CA VAL A 138 -7.98 8.85 -4.16
C VAL A 138 -8.35 7.98 -2.98
N ASP A 139 -9.64 7.72 -2.80
CA ASP A 139 -10.11 6.75 -1.81
C ASP A 139 -9.68 5.35 -2.24
N ILE A 140 -8.88 4.71 -1.39
CA ILE A 140 -8.49 3.31 -1.50
C ILE A 140 -9.24 2.57 -0.40
N ASN A 141 -10.14 1.68 -0.80
CA ASN A 141 -10.60 0.67 0.14
C ASN A 141 -9.41 -0.26 0.38
N GLU A 142 -8.90 -0.30 1.60
CA GLU A 142 -8.10 -1.45 2.01
C GLU A 142 -9.05 -2.64 1.84
N GLU A 143 -8.73 -3.56 0.92
CA GLU A 143 -9.27 -4.93 1.02
C GLU A 143 -8.94 -5.35 2.44
N SER A 144 -9.95 -5.39 3.30
CA SER A 144 -9.72 -5.65 4.71
C SER A 144 -8.99 -6.99 4.78
N GLU A 145 -7.95 -7.13 5.59
CA GLU A 145 -7.36 -8.45 5.87
C GLU A 145 -8.48 -9.47 6.16
N ASP A 146 -9.56 -9.00 6.79
CA ASP A 146 -10.74 -9.80 7.08
C ASP A 146 -11.51 -10.22 5.81
N GLU A 147 -11.65 -9.37 4.79
CA GLU A 147 -12.23 -9.72 3.48
C GLU A 147 -11.35 -10.73 2.73
N GLU A 148 -10.02 -10.55 2.76
CA GLU A 148 -9.07 -11.51 2.19
C GLU A 148 -9.17 -12.88 2.91
N TYR A 149 -9.29 -12.89 4.25
CA TYR A 149 -9.52 -14.11 5.01
C TYR A 149 -10.84 -14.78 4.66
N VAL A 150 -11.91 -13.99 4.48
CA VAL A 150 -13.22 -14.50 4.06
C VAL A 150 -13.10 -15.16 2.69
N GLU A 151 -12.55 -14.46 1.69
CA GLU A 151 -12.45 -14.97 0.32
C GLU A 151 -11.62 -16.26 0.26
N LYS A 152 -10.44 -16.27 0.90
CA LYS A 152 -9.59 -17.47 0.98
C LYS A 152 -10.32 -18.66 1.60
N ILE A 153 -11.10 -18.44 2.66
CA ILE A 153 -11.86 -19.52 3.29
C ILE A 153 -13.02 -19.97 2.43
N LEU A 154 -13.76 -19.06 1.81
CA LEU A 154 -14.86 -19.44 0.92
C LEU A 154 -14.34 -20.28 -0.25
N ASN A 155 -13.21 -19.89 -0.84
CA ASN A 155 -12.53 -20.67 -1.88
C ASN A 155 -12.09 -22.04 -1.34
N TYR A 156 -11.42 -22.08 -0.18
CA TYR A 156 -11.04 -23.34 0.47
C TYR A 156 -12.23 -24.26 0.71
N LEU A 157 -13.36 -23.73 1.21
CA LEU A 157 -14.57 -24.51 1.47
C LEU A 157 -15.21 -25.04 0.18
N ASN A 158 -15.15 -24.27 -0.92
CA ASN A 158 -15.63 -24.69 -2.25
C ASN A 158 -14.73 -25.74 -2.90
N ASP A 159 -13.43 -25.74 -2.59
CA ASP A 159 -12.48 -26.73 -3.10
C ASP A 159 -12.48 -28.03 -2.27
N CYS A 160 -13.10 -28.03 -1.10
CA CYS A 160 -13.16 -29.22 -0.25
C CYS A 160 -14.08 -30.32 -0.82
N VAL A 161 -13.72 -31.57 -0.52
CA VAL A 161 -14.58 -32.73 -0.76
C VAL A 161 -15.48 -32.98 0.46
N ILE A 162 -16.77 -33.23 0.23
CA ILE A 162 -17.75 -33.48 1.28
C ILE A 162 -17.89 -34.98 1.52
N TYR A 163 -17.61 -35.39 2.75
CA TYR A 163 -17.76 -36.75 3.25
C TYR A 163 -18.94 -36.86 4.21
N THR A 164 -19.58 -38.02 4.22
CA THR A 164 -20.56 -38.41 5.25
C THR A 164 -19.92 -39.15 6.43
N ASP A 165 -18.63 -39.46 6.33
CA ASP A 165 -17.85 -40.04 7.43
C ASP A 165 -17.01 -38.95 8.12
N LYS A 166 -17.17 -38.84 9.44
CA LYS A 166 -16.41 -37.91 10.29
C LYS A 166 -14.92 -38.22 10.32
N GLU A 167 -14.54 -39.47 10.10
CA GLU A 167 -13.13 -39.85 10.11
C GLU A 167 -12.37 -39.34 8.90
N MET A 168 -13.02 -39.37 7.73
CA MET A 168 -12.47 -38.85 6.46
C MET A 168 -12.45 -37.31 6.46
N ALA A 169 -13.49 -36.70 7.02
CA ALA A 169 -13.66 -35.25 7.10
C ALA A 169 -12.74 -34.53 8.12
N ALA A 170 -11.90 -35.25 8.85
CA ALA A 170 -10.91 -34.65 9.74
C ALA A 170 -9.59 -34.27 9.03
N SER A 171 -9.46 -34.61 7.74
CA SER A 171 -8.28 -34.30 6.92
C SER A 171 -8.38 -32.89 6.31
N PRO A 172 -7.25 -32.30 5.89
CA PRO A 172 -7.27 -31.07 5.08
C PRO A 172 -8.08 -31.26 3.79
N PHE A 173 -8.69 -30.18 3.30
CA PHE A 173 -9.56 -30.16 2.12
C PHE A 173 -10.77 -31.10 2.19
N SER A 174 -11.23 -31.42 3.40
CA SER A 174 -12.40 -32.26 3.63
C SER A 174 -13.44 -31.56 4.50
N LEU A 175 -14.71 -31.76 4.17
CA LEU A 175 -15.86 -31.30 4.93
C LEU A 175 -16.73 -32.47 5.36
N TYR A 176 -17.35 -32.36 6.53
CA TYR A 176 -18.35 -33.32 7.00
C TYR A 176 -19.75 -32.80 6.73
N SER A 177 -20.61 -33.63 6.13
CA SER A 177 -22.06 -33.42 6.09
C SER A 177 -22.77 -34.58 6.77
N ASN A 178 -23.81 -34.28 7.55
CA ASN A 178 -24.55 -35.29 8.30
C ASN A 178 -25.59 -36.06 7.44
N GLY A 179 -25.57 -35.90 6.11
CA GLY A 179 -26.34 -36.70 5.15
C GLY A 179 -27.85 -36.44 5.10
N GLY A 180 -28.45 -35.82 6.13
CA GLY A 180 -29.75 -35.15 6.01
C GLY A 180 -29.55 -33.74 5.47
N ASP A 181 -30.53 -33.18 4.76
CA ASP A 181 -30.58 -31.80 4.22
C ASP A 181 -30.45 -30.71 5.31
N SER A 182 -29.38 -30.75 6.09
CA SER A 182 -28.93 -29.62 6.86
C SER A 182 -28.12 -28.77 5.90
N GLY A 183 -28.55 -27.53 5.64
CA GLY A 183 -27.75 -26.50 4.95
C GLY A 183 -26.49 -26.10 5.73
N LYS A 184 -25.80 -27.09 6.29
CA LYS A 184 -24.66 -27.01 7.19
C LYS A 184 -23.63 -28.06 6.80
N VAL A 185 -22.39 -27.64 6.69
CA VAL A 185 -21.22 -28.50 6.58
C VAL A 185 -20.24 -28.17 7.69
N TYR A 186 -19.40 -29.12 8.06
CA TYR A 186 -18.49 -28.97 9.19
C TYR A 186 -17.05 -29.07 8.72
N CYS A 187 -16.27 -28.04 9.03
CA CYS A 187 -14.83 -28.01 8.79
C CYS A 187 -14.09 -28.05 10.14
N THR A 188 -12.94 -28.72 10.18
CA THR A 188 -12.08 -28.64 11.36
C THR A 188 -11.50 -27.23 11.48
N ILE A 189 -11.42 -26.72 12.71
CA ILE A 189 -10.82 -25.40 12.98
C ILE A 189 -9.32 -25.45 12.65
N ASP A 190 -8.68 -26.59 12.90
CA ASP A 190 -7.25 -26.76 12.71
C ASP A 190 -6.88 -26.71 11.21
N ALA A 191 -7.67 -27.31 10.31
CA ALA A 191 -7.43 -27.22 8.87
C ALA A 191 -7.56 -25.78 8.33
N LEU A 192 -8.55 -25.01 8.81
CA LEU A 192 -8.68 -23.59 8.43
C LEU A 192 -7.50 -22.75 8.90
N CYS A 193 -7.02 -22.99 10.12
CA CYS A 193 -5.86 -22.31 10.67
C CYS A 193 -4.57 -22.66 9.91
N GLU A 194 -4.42 -23.92 9.51
CA GLU A 194 -3.29 -24.39 8.72
C GLU A 194 -3.29 -23.79 7.32
N HIS A 195 -4.44 -23.78 6.63
CA HIS A 195 -4.58 -23.19 5.29
C HIS A 195 -4.27 -21.69 5.25
N LEU A 196 -4.68 -20.95 6.28
CA LEU A 196 -4.42 -19.52 6.40
C LEU A 196 -3.10 -19.17 7.10
N GLU A 197 -2.30 -20.18 7.46
CA GLU A 197 -1.05 -20.02 8.22
C GLU A 197 -1.20 -19.16 9.49
N THR A 198 -2.37 -19.21 10.12
CA THR A 198 -2.72 -18.34 11.27
C THR A 198 -3.02 -19.15 12.52
N ARG A 199 -2.65 -18.60 13.68
CA ARG A 199 -3.01 -19.16 15.00
C ARG A 199 -4.17 -18.42 15.67
N GLN A 200 -4.69 -17.36 15.03
CA GLN A 200 -5.65 -16.44 15.64
C GLN A 200 -7.11 -16.90 15.52
N ARG A 201 -7.44 -18.06 16.11
CA ARG A 201 -8.79 -18.68 16.04
C ARG A 201 -9.93 -17.73 16.43
N ARG A 202 -9.70 -16.82 17.39
CA ARG A 202 -10.72 -15.88 17.87
C ARG A 202 -10.98 -14.75 16.88
N LYS A 203 -9.94 -14.18 16.26
CA LYS A 203 -10.06 -13.19 15.18
C LYS A 203 -10.83 -13.83 14.02
N LEU A 204 -10.37 -15.01 13.59
CA LEU A 204 -10.97 -15.75 12.49
C LEU A 204 -12.46 -16.06 12.70
N ARG A 205 -12.86 -16.44 13.92
CA ARG A 205 -14.28 -16.65 14.24
C ARG A 205 -15.11 -15.37 14.15
N GLY A 206 -14.53 -14.22 14.50
CA GLY A 206 -15.21 -12.93 14.39
C GLY A 206 -15.45 -12.56 12.93
N VAL A 207 -14.42 -12.69 12.11
CA VAL A 207 -14.47 -12.43 10.65
C VAL A 207 -15.50 -13.33 9.95
N LEU A 208 -15.57 -14.60 10.33
CA LEU A 208 -16.47 -15.58 9.71
C LEU A 208 -17.84 -15.69 10.40
N SER A 209 -18.20 -14.77 11.29
CA SER A 209 -19.40 -14.91 12.12
C SER A 209 -20.67 -15.10 11.30
N ASP A 210 -20.73 -14.45 10.15
CA ASP A 210 -21.90 -14.44 9.29
C ASP A 210 -22.07 -15.76 8.54
N TYR A 211 -20.97 -16.49 8.32
CA TYR A 211 -20.91 -17.77 7.62
C TYR A 211 -21.03 -18.98 8.57
N ILE A 212 -20.60 -18.82 9.82
CA ILE A 212 -20.63 -19.88 10.83
C ILE A 212 -22.03 -19.98 11.46
N GLU A 213 -22.62 -21.17 11.39
CA GLU A 213 -23.89 -21.46 12.03
C GLU A 213 -23.71 -22.14 13.39
N GLY A 214 -23.96 -21.36 14.45
CA GLY A 214 -24.03 -21.85 15.83
C GLY A 214 -22.66 -22.03 16.52
N ASN A 215 -22.66 -22.89 17.52
CA ASN A 215 -21.49 -23.14 18.36
C ASN A 215 -20.56 -24.19 17.77
N SER A 216 -19.28 -24.13 18.12
CA SER A 216 -18.32 -25.17 17.74
C SER A 216 -18.74 -26.53 18.29
N VAL A 217 -18.64 -27.57 17.48
CA VAL A 217 -18.95 -28.95 17.88
C VAL A 217 -17.66 -29.71 18.13
N GLN A 218 -17.68 -30.63 19.10
CA GLN A 218 -16.57 -31.53 19.38
C GLN A 218 -16.97 -32.97 19.08
N TRP A 219 -16.21 -33.63 18.22
CA TRP A 219 -16.37 -35.06 17.93
C TRP A 219 -15.09 -35.82 18.23
N ARG A 220 -15.24 -37.11 18.50
CA ARG A 220 -14.10 -38.04 18.54
C ARG A 220 -13.85 -38.56 17.14
N VAL A 221 -12.63 -38.36 16.64
CA VAL A 221 -12.13 -38.91 15.39
C VAL A 221 -10.83 -39.64 15.70
N ARG A 222 -10.72 -40.92 15.31
CA ARG A 222 -9.54 -41.76 15.58
C ARG A 222 -9.05 -41.66 17.04
N GLY A 223 -10.01 -41.67 17.97
CA GLY A 223 -9.75 -41.59 19.42
C GLY A 223 -9.43 -40.20 19.98
N ARG A 224 -9.21 -39.17 19.15
CA ARG A 224 -8.90 -37.79 19.59
C ARG A 224 -10.13 -36.89 19.51
N ARG A 225 -10.25 -35.92 20.43
CA ARG A 225 -11.31 -34.90 20.37
C ARG A 225 -10.90 -33.80 19.40
N VAL A 226 -11.66 -33.62 18.32
CA VAL A 226 -11.44 -32.61 17.29
C VAL A 226 -12.59 -31.59 17.32
N ARG A 227 -12.27 -30.31 17.12
CA ARG A 227 -13.26 -29.22 17.08
C ARG A 227 -13.59 -28.84 15.64
N PHE A 228 -14.88 -28.65 15.40
CA PHE A 228 -15.43 -28.27 14.12
C PHE A 228 -16.21 -26.97 14.23
N TRP A 229 -16.21 -26.17 13.17
CA TRP A 229 -17.18 -25.11 12.93
C TRP A 229 -18.19 -25.57 11.88
N GLY A 230 -19.47 -25.31 12.12
CA GLY A 230 -20.51 -25.50 11.14
C GLY A 230 -20.64 -24.26 10.26
N PHE A 231 -20.60 -24.41 8.96
CA PHE A 231 -20.75 -23.36 7.96
C PHE A 231 -22.06 -23.52 7.22
N SER A 232 -22.73 -22.40 6.95
CA SER A 232 -23.95 -22.36 6.13
C SER A 232 -23.61 -22.69 4.68
N VAL A 233 -24.29 -23.67 4.10
CA VAL A 233 -24.11 -24.05 2.69
C VAL A 233 -24.48 -22.87 1.78
N ASP A 234 -25.63 -22.25 2.04
CA ASP A 234 -26.16 -21.15 1.22
C ASP A 234 -25.25 -19.91 1.25
N LYS A 235 -24.80 -19.51 2.45
CA LYS A 235 -23.97 -18.30 2.59
C LYS A 235 -22.54 -18.50 2.10
N CYS A 236 -22.03 -19.73 2.14
CA CYS A 236 -20.68 -20.03 1.67
C CYS A 236 -20.63 -20.39 0.19
N GLY A 237 -21.78 -20.50 -0.49
CA GLY A 237 -21.86 -20.88 -1.91
C GLY A 237 -21.49 -22.34 -2.19
N ILE A 238 -21.61 -23.21 -1.18
CA ILE A 238 -21.16 -24.61 -1.25
C ILE A 238 -22.16 -25.42 -2.08
N ASP A 239 -21.65 -26.12 -3.09
CA ASP A 239 -22.45 -26.96 -3.97
C ASP A 239 -22.35 -28.42 -3.50
N LEU A 240 -23.31 -28.82 -2.65
CA LEU A 240 -23.35 -30.16 -2.07
C LEU A 240 -23.34 -31.26 -3.13
N GLU A 241 -23.92 -31.04 -4.31
CA GLU A 241 -24.02 -32.08 -5.35
C GLU A 241 -22.72 -32.21 -6.14
N LYS A 242 -22.00 -31.10 -6.36
CA LYS A 242 -20.69 -31.14 -7.03
C LYS A 242 -19.55 -31.61 -6.13
N GLN A 243 -19.60 -31.26 -4.84
CA GLN A 243 -18.51 -31.52 -3.90
C GLN A 243 -18.65 -32.82 -3.12
N LYS A 244 -19.83 -33.46 -3.13
CA LYS A 244 -19.99 -34.82 -2.58
C LYS A 244 -19.06 -35.78 -3.31
N GLU A 245 -18.35 -36.58 -2.53
CA GLU A 245 -17.60 -37.71 -3.07
C GLU A 245 -18.55 -38.61 -3.87
N LYS A 246 -18.35 -38.69 -5.19
CA LYS A 246 -18.95 -39.76 -5.98
C LYS A 246 -18.26 -41.04 -5.54
N LYS A 247 -18.96 -41.87 -4.76
CA LYS A 247 -18.52 -43.24 -4.56
C LYS A 247 -18.41 -43.87 -5.95
N GLU A 248 -17.20 -44.25 -6.35
CA GLU A 248 -17.04 -45.22 -7.42
C GLU A 248 -17.67 -46.51 -6.90
N ASP A 249 -18.81 -46.88 -7.49
CA ASP A 249 -19.43 -48.17 -7.28
C ASP A 249 -18.48 -49.25 -7.83
N GLU A 250 -17.71 -49.89 -6.95
CA GLU A 250 -17.07 -51.20 -7.21
C GLU A 250 -18.06 -52.35 -6.97
#